data_AF-A0A7T3FY35-F1
#
_entry.id   AF-A0A7T3FY35-F1
#
_cell.length_a   1.000
_cell.length_b   1.000
_cell.length_c   1.000
_cell.angle_alpha   90.00
_cell.angle_beta   90.00
_cell.angle_gamma   90.00
#
_symmetry.space_group_name_H-M   'P 1'
#
loop_
_entity.id
_entity.type
_entity.pdbx_description
1 polymer ?
#
loop_
_entity_poly.entity_id
_entity_poly.type
_entity_poly.pdbx_seq_one_letter_code
_entity_poly.pdbx_strand_id
1 'polypeptide(L)' 'MPSTIPSTVPLQSAELGLVLLFGLVLFAVGIALIFWTYNDAQKNSSHPAFLWAIVVFFAPFLGLVLYFLLGRDRKY' A
#
# COMPACT_ATOMS: atom_id res chain seq x y z
N MET A 1 -19.82 10.12 -47.52
CA MET A 1 -18.40 10.28 -47.12
C MET A 1 -18.16 9.35 -45.94
N PRO A 2 -17.14 8.47 -45.95
CA PRO A 2 -16.87 7.60 -44.83
C PRO A 2 -16.32 8.43 -43.66
N SER A 3 -16.92 8.30 -42.48
CA SER A 3 -16.39 8.87 -41.25
C SER A 3 -15.15 8.08 -40.83
N THR A 4 -13.97 8.68 -40.91
CA THR A 4 -12.75 8.11 -40.34
C THR A 4 -12.82 8.26 -38.82
N ILE A 5 -13.37 7.25 -38.14
CA ILE A 5 -13.29 7.21 -36.66
C ILE A 5 -11.80 7.01 -36.32
N PRO A 6 -11.18 7.91 -35.54
CA PRO A 6 -9.79 7.75 -35.13
C PRO A 6 -9.63 6.44 -34.33
N SER A 7 -8.59 5.67 -34.64
CA SER A 7 -8.25 4.44 -33.93
C SER A 7 -7.81 4.76 -32.50
N THR A 8 -8.62 4.40 -31.51
CA THR A 8 -8.33 4.59 -30.07
C THR A 8 -7.42 3.50 -29.48
N VAL A 9 -7.07 2.48 -30.28
CA VAL A 9 -6.32 1.28 -29.82
C VAL A 9 -4.98 1.64 -29.13
N PRO A 10 -4.16 2.58 -29.64
CA PRO A 10 -2.91 2.95 -28.98
C PRO A 10 -3.13 3.62 -27.62
N LEU A 11 -4.16 4.49 -27.51
CA LEU A 11 -4.48 5.20 -26.28
C LEU A 11 -4.98 4.23 -25.19
N GLN A 12 -5.86 3.29 -25.55
CA GLN A 12 -6.34 2.25 -24.64
C GLN A 12 -5.21 1.33 -24.13
N SER A 13 -4.22 1.02 -24.99
CA SER A 13 -3.06 0.23 -24.58
C SER A 13 -2.14 0.98 -23.60
N ALA A 14 -2.00 2.29 -23.77
CA ALA A 14 -1.23 3.14 -22.86
C ALA A 14 -1.92 3.30 -21.49
N GLU A 15 -3.25 3.42 -21.47
CA GLU A 15 -4.05 3.49 -20.25
C GLU A 15 -3.89 2.22 -19.40
N LEU A 16 -3.98 1.03 -20.02
CA LEU A 16 -3.77 -0.24 -19.32
C LEU A 16 -2.36 -0.37 -18.73
N GLY A 17 -1.35 0.08 -19.47
CA GLY A 17 0.03 0.10 -19.00
C GLY A 17 0.23 0.99 -17.77
N LEU A 18 -0.38 2.17 -17.77
CA LEU A 18 -0.33 3.10 -16.63
C LEU A 18 -1.05 2.54 -15.40
N VAL A 19 -2.23 1.95 -15.58
CA VAL A 19 -3.01 1.33 -14.49
C VAL A 19 -2.22 0.17 -13.87
N LEU A 20 -1.58 -0.68 -14.69
CA LEU A 20 -0.74 -1.77 -14.20
C LEU A 20 0.46 -1.25 -13.41
N LEU A 21 1.18 -0.26 -13.94
CA LEU A 21 2.33 0.35 -13.27
C LEU A 21 1.91 0.96 -11.92
N PHE A 22 0.81 1.71 -11.91
CA PHE A 22 0.27 2.30 -10.69
C PHE A 22 -0.11 1.23 -9.66
N GLY A 23 -0.79 0.17 -10.09
CA GLY A 23 -1.11 -0.98 -9.23
C GLY A 23 0.13 -1.65 -8.65
N LEU A 24 1.19 -1.81 -9.45
CA LEU A 24 2.46 -2.39 -9.00
C LEU A 24 3.16 -1.49 -7.97
N VAL A 25 3.15 -0.18 -8.18
CA VAL A 25 3.68 0.79 -7.21
C VAL A 25 2.91 0.72 -5.90
N LEU A 26 1.56 0.71 -5.95
CA LEU A 26 0.75 0.59 -4.75
C LEU A 26 1.00 -0.74 -4.01
N PHE A 27 1.16 -1.83 -4.75
CA PHE A 27 1.48 -3.14 -4.20
C PHE A 27 2.85 -3.12 -3.49
N ALA A 28 3.88 -2.55 -4.14
CA ALA A 28 5.21 -2.41 -3.54
C ALA A 28 5.18 -1.52 -2.29
N VAL A 29 4.45 -0.41 -2.32
CA VAL A 29 4.22 0.46 -1.15
C VAL A 29 3.52 -0.30 -0.02
N GLY A 30 2.50 -1.10 -0.34
CA GLY A 30 1.79 -1.93 0.64
C GLY A 30 2.73 -2.91 1.34
N ILE A 31 3.56 -3.64 0.58
CA ILE A 31 4.58 -4.54 1.14
C ILE A 31 5.57 -3.75 2.02
N ALA A 32 6.07 -2.62 1.53
CA ALA A 32 7.02 -1.79 2.27
C ALA A 32 6.44 -1.32 3.61
N LEU A 33 5.17 -0.93 3.65
CA LEU A 33 4.48 -0.50 4.87
C LEU A 33 4.31 -1.63 5.88
N ILE A 34 4.05 -2.86 5.43
CA ILE A 34 3.96 -4.04 6.32
C ILE A 34 5.32 -4.32 6.97
N PHE A 35 6.38 -4.40 6.15
CA PHE A 35 7.74 -4.62 6.64
C PHE A 35 8.22 -3.48 7.55
N TRP A 36 7.92 -2.24 7.18
CA TRP A 36 8.24 -1.08 7.99
C TRP A 36 7.53 -1.15 9.35
N THR A 37 6.22 -1.41 9.37
CA THR A 37 5.44 -1.51 10.61
C THR A 37 5.98 -2.61 11.51
N TYR A 38 6.30 -3.78 10.96
CA TYR A 38 6.92 -4.86 11.71
C TYR A 38 8.26 -4.44 12.35
N ASN A 39 9.16 -3.86 11.56
CA ASN A 39 10.49 -3.45 12.02
C ASN A 39 10.44 -2.30 13.04
N ASP A 40 9.51 -1.36 12.85
CA ASP A 40 9.29 -0.26 13.76
C ASP A 40 8.68 -0.77 15.08
N ALA A 41 7.70 -1.68 15.02
CA ALA A 41 7.03 -2.23 16.20
C ALA A 41 7.97 -3.05 17.08
N GLN A 42 8.95 -3.76 16.51
CA GLN A 42 9.99 -4.45 17.30
C GLN A 42 10.73 -3.52 18.27
N LYS A 43 10.84 -2.23 17.92
CA LYS A 43 11.56 -1.22 18.69
C LYS A 43 10.61 -0.37 19.53
N ASN A 44 9.43 -0.04 19.01
CA ASN A 44 8.57 1.01 19.55
C ASN A 44 7.24 0.52 20.15
N SER A 45 6.93 -0.78 20.10
CA SER A 45 5.68 -1.35 20.61
C SER A 45 5.91 -2.21 21.85
N SER A 46 5.01 -2.11 22.83
CA SER A 46 4.89 -3.08 23.92
C SER A 46 4.23 -4.39 23.48
N HIS A 47 3.43 -4.33 22.41
CA HIS A 47 2.73 -5.46 21.81
C HIS A 47 3.60 -6.20 20.77
N PRO A 48 3.36 -7.50 20.52
CA PRO A 48 4.06 -8.26 19.49
C PRO A 48 4.02 -7.59 18.10
N ALA A 49 5.20 -7.38 17.51
CA ALA A 49 5.35 -6.70 16.21
C ALA A 49 4.55 -7.37 15.07
N PHE A 50 4.43 -8.70 15.12
CA PHE A 50 3.67 -9.48 14.15
C PHE A 50 2.18 -9.11 14.12
N LEU A 51 1.58 -8.74 15.26
CA LEU A 51 0.18 -8.32 15.32
C LEU A 51 -0.03 -7.04 14.50
N TRP A 52 0.86 -6.06 14.67
CA TRP A 52 0.79 -4.81 13.91
C TRP A 52 0.98 -5.01 12.41
N ALA A 53 1.88 -5.90 12.00
CA ALA A 53 2.05 -6.28 10.60
C ALA A 53 0.76 -6.89 10.00
N ILE A 54 0.07 -7.77 10.73
CA ILE A 54 -1.21 -8.35 10.31
C ILE A 54 -2.30 -7.28 10.19
N VAL A 55 -2.41 -6.37 11.15
CA VAL A 55 -3.42 -5.31 11.12
C VAL A 55 -3.21 -4.41 9.89
N VAL A 56 -1.96 -4.02 9.59
CA VAL A 56 -1.63 -3.24 8.38
C VAL A 56 -1.84 -4.04 7.09
N PHE A 57 -1.60 -5.35 7.08
CA PHE A 57 -1.87 -6.19 5.91
C PHE A 57 -3.37 -6.22 5.54
N PHE A 58 -4.26 -6.44 6.51
CA PHE A 58 -5.71 -6.53 6.25
C PHE A 58 -6.41 -5.17 6.15
N ALA A 59 -5.89 -4.16 6.84
CA ALA A 59 -6.47 -2.82 6.85
C ALA A 59 -5.34 -1.77 6.79
N PRO A 60 -4.78 -1.45 5.61
CA PRO A 60 -3.56 -0.63 5.51
C PRO A 60 -3.68 0.74 6.18
N PHE A 61 -4.71 1.50 5.83
CA PHE A 61 -4.90 2.84 6.38
C PHE A 61 -5.28 2.82 7.86
N LEU A 62 -6.28 2.02 8.23
CA LEU A 62 -6.74 1.93 9.61
C LEU A 62 -5.66 1.34 10.53
N GLY A 63 -4.94 0.33 10.06
CA GLY A 63 -3.85 -0.31 10.77
C GLY A 63 -2.68 0.61 11.03
N LEU A 64 -2.31 1.45 10.07
CA LEU A 64 -1.30 2.49 10.30
C LEU A 64 -1.79 3.52 11.33
N VAL A 65 -3.02 4.01 11.21
CA VAL A 65 -3.60 4.95 12.18
C VAL A 65 -3.58 4.35 13.59
N LEU A 66 -4.05 3.11 13.75
CA LEU A 66 -4.02 2.42 15.04
C LEU A 66 -2.58 2.19 15.54
N TYR A 67 -1.65 1.86 14.65
CA TYR A 67 -0.24 1.68 15.02
C TYR A 67 0.37 2.98 15.57
N PHE A 68 0.09 4.13 14.95
CA PHE A 68 0.58 5.41 15.45
C PHE A 68 -0.07 5.85 16.75
N LEU A 69 -1.38 5.62 16.92
CA LEU A 69 -2.11 6.06 18.11
C LEU A 69 -1.94 5.13 19.31
N LEU A 70 -1.82 3.83 19.08
CA LEU A 70 -1.84 2.78 20.11
C LEU A 70 -0.61 1.88 20.10
N GLY A 71 -0.02 1.65 18.94
CA GLY A 71 1.08 0.68 18.79
C GLY A 71 2.47 1.20 19.09
N ARG A 72 2.70 2.51 19.02
CA ARG A 72 3.99 3.13 19.37
C ARG A 72 4.04 3.58 20.83
N ASP A 73 3.83 2.64 21.75
CA ASP A 73 3.61 2.90 23.18
C ASP A 73 4.80 2.54 24.10
N ARG A 74 5.90 2.02 23.54
CA ARG A 74 7.07 1.63 24.34
C ARG A 74 7.73 2.86 24.97
N LYS A 75 7.70 2.94 26.31
CA LYS A 75 8.43 3.95 27.10
C LYS A 75 9.87 3.48 27.34
N TYR A 76 10.79 4.44 27.36
CA TYR A 76 12.23 4.24 27.61
C TYR A 76 12.52 3.48 28.91
#